data_AF-A0AA39S635-F1
#
_entry.id   AF-A0AA39S635-F1
#
_cell.length_a   1.000
_cell.length_b   1.000
_cell.length_c   1.000
_cell.angle_alpha   90.00
_cell.angle_beta   90.00
_cell.angle_gamma   90.00
#
_symmetry.space_group_name_H-M   'P 1'
#
loop_
_entity.id
_entity.type
_entity.pdbx_description
1 polymer ?
#
loop_
_entity_poly.entity_id
_entity_poly.type
_entity_poly.pdbx_seq_one_letter_code
_entity_poly.pdbx_strand_id
1 'polypeptide(L)'
;MAYCDNFLLSLFVLTTTLMFFFISPSNSILEGKNNGDVVHAPKVPSPPPPVKPRKVDLVLYYESLCPACADFITNDLVKVFQTDLNTIVNFRLVPWGGNAKVINGTIVCEVTFPSPILFLSGFQHCYRFH
;
A
#
# COMPACT_ATOMS: atom_id res chain seq x y z
N MET A 1 -28.08 -13.78 28.36
CA MET A 1 -26.98 -12.93 28.84
C MET A 1 -25.57 -13.57 28.80
N ALA A 2 -25.36 -14.83 28.37
CA ALA A 2 -24.01 -15.43 28.35
C ALA A 2 -23.22 -15.24 27.04
N TYR A 3 -23.83 -14.75 25.96
CA TYR A 3 -23.17 -14.60 24.65
C TYR A 3 -22.31 -13.33 24.54
N CYS A 4 -22.73 -12.23 25.20
CA CYS A 4 -21.97 -10.98 25.23
C CYS A 4 -20.63 -11.13 25.94
N ASP A 5 -20.57 -11.86 27.04
CA ASP A 5 -19.33 -12.05 27.81
C ASP A 5 -18.28 -12.85 27.03
N ASN A 6 -18.72 -13.89 26.30
CA ASN A 6 -17.85 -14.68 25.43
C ASN A 6 -17.33 -13.88 24.23
N PHE A 7 -18.14 -12.98 23.68
CA PHE A 7 -17.74 -12.11 22.56
C PHE A 7 -16.71 -11.07 23.00
N LEU A 8 -16.92 -10.44 24.16
CA LEU A 8 -15.97 -9.48 24.73
C LEU A 8 -14.64 -10.15 25.14
N LEU A 9 -14.70 -11.36 25.70
CA LEU A 9 -13.52 -12.18 25.98
C LEU A 9 -12.75 -12.52 24.70
N SER A 10 -13.45 -12.90 23.63
CA SER A 10 -12.84 -13.20 22.32
C SER A 10 -12.13 -11.97 21.73
N LEU A 11 -12.75 -10.80 21.81
CA LEU A 11 -12.16 -9.55 21.33
C LEU A 11 -10.92 -9.14 22.14
N PHE A 12 -10.96 -9.33 23.47
CA PHE A 12 -9.82 -9.05 24.34
C PHE A 12 -8.63 -9.98 24.06
N VAL A 13 -8.89 -11.27 23.81
CA VAL A 13 -7.85 -12.24 23.44
C VAL A 13 -7.26 -11.92 22.06
N LEU A 14 -8.08 -11.50 21.09
CA LEU A 14 -7.60 -11.14 19.76
C LEU A 14 -6.72 -9.88 19.77
N THR A 15 -7.11 -8.86 20.52
CA THR A 15 -6.35 -7.60 20.62
C THR A 15 -5.02 -7.78 21.34
N THR A 16 -5.00 -8.56 22.43
CA THR A 16 -3.76 -8.85 23.17
C THR A 16 -2.76 -9.64 22.32
N THR A 17 -3.20 -10.68 21.61
CA THR A 17 -2.32 -11.47 20.73
C THR A 17 -1.71 -10.64 19.60
N LEU A 18 -2.48 -9.75 18.98
CA LEU A 18 -1.98 -8.82 17.96
C LEU A 18 -0.87 -7.90 18.48
N MET A 19 -1.00 -7.38 19.70
CA MET A 19 0.02 -6.52 20.31
C MET A 19 1.32 -7.28 20.60
N PHE A 20 1.26 -8.58 20.92
CA PHE A 20 2.46 -9.40 21.12
C PHE A 20 3.28 -9.61 19.83
N PHE A 21 2.65 -9.63 18.65
CA PHE A 21 3.38 -9.75 17.37
C PHE A 21 4.20 -8.50 17.02
N PHE A 22 3.87 -7.33 17.57
CA PHE A 22 4.60 -6.09 17.31
C PHE A 22 5.76 -5.82 18.29
N ILE A 23 5.98 -6.68 19.29
CA ILE A 23 7.04 -6.53 20.30
C ILE A 23 8.27 -7.41 19.98
N SER A 24 8.45 -7.86 18.72
CA SER A 24 9.73 -8.48 18.35
C SER A 24 10.87 -7.45 18.41
N PRO A 25 11.92 -7.66 19.23
CA PRO A 25 13.13 -6.88 19.14
C PRO A 25 13.83 -7.23 17.82
N SER A 26 14.04 -6.23 16.97
CA SER A 26 14.92 -6.38 15.81
C SER A 26 16.37 -6.41 16.31
N ASN A 27 16.91 -7.60 16.59
CA ASN A 27 18.34 -7.75 16.82
C ASN A 27 19.05 -7.75 15.46
N SER A 28 19.74 -6.65 15.14
CA SER A 28 20.71 -6.63 14.03
C SER A 28 22.06 -7.12 14.57
N ILE A 29 22.40 -8.36 14.24
CA ILE A 29 23.73 -8.93 14.48
C ILE A 29 24.65 -8.36 13.39
N LEU A 30 25.58 -7.47 13.78
CA LEU A 30 26.67 -7.05 12.91
C LEU A 30 27.78 -8.11 13.03
N GLU A 31 27.80 -9.08 12.12
CA GLU A 31 28.94 -9.98 11.96
C GLU A 31 30.16 -9.20 11.47
N GLY A 32 31.27 -9.35 12.18
CA GLY A 32 32.58 -8.90 11.73
C GLY A 32 33.11 -9.77 10.59
N LYS A 33 33.88 -9.16 9.68
CA LYS A 33 34.79 -9.91 8.80
C LYS A 33 36.11 -9.19 8.65
N ASN A 34 37.17 -9.96 8.88
CA ASN A 34 38.58 -9.62 8.92
C ASN A 34 39.16 -9.23 7.55
N ASN A 35 40.21 -8.39 7.62
CA ASN A 35 41.41 -8.25 6.78
C ASN A 35 41.41 -8.89 5.37
N GLY A 36 41.69 -8.06 4.36
CA GLY A 36 42.14 -8.47 3.05
C GLY A 36 42.69 -7.27 2.27
N ASP A 37 44.00 -7.24 2.12
CA ASP A 37 44.80 -6.29 1.34
C ASP A 37 44.30 -6.22 -0.12
N VAL A 38 43.93 -5.03 -0.60
CA VAL A 38 43.57 -4.81 -2.01
C VAL A 38 44.72 -4.08 -2.68
N VAL A 39 45.58 -4.89 -3.29
CA VAL A 39 46.49 -4.48 -4.37
C VAL A 39 45.69 -3.62 -5.37
N HIS A 40 46.20 -2.42 -5.64
CA HIS A 40 45.65 -1.52 -6.65
C HIS A 40 45.59 -2.22 -8.02
N ALA A 41 44.41 -2.73 -8.39
CA ALA A 41 44.14 -3.20 -9.73
C ALA A 41 43.93 -1.99 -10.67
N PRO A 42 44.36 -2.09 -11.95
CA PRO A 42 44.22 -1.02 -12.92
C PRO A 42 42.77 -0.57 -13.10
N LYS A 43 42.56 0.75 -13.18
CA LYS A 43 41.25 1.38 -13.41
C LYS A 43 40.72 1.04 -14.81
N VAL A 44 39.99 -0.06 -14.95
CA VAL A 44 39.19 -0.36 -16.14
C VAL A 44 38.01 0.62 -16.17
N PRO A 45 37.74 1.31 -17.29
CA PRO A 45 36.55 2.15 -17.42
C PRO A 45 35.29 1.32 -17.17
N SER A 46 34.52 1.69 -16.15
CA SER A 46 33.25 1.05 -15.82
C SER A 46 32.28 1.13 -17.00
N PRO A 47 31.54 0.05 -17.34
CA PRO A 47 30.51 0.08 -18.36
C PRO A 47 29.50 1.20 -18.10
N PRO A 48 28.92 1.82 -19.15
CA PRO A 48 27.85 2.79 -18.98
C PRO A 48 26.70 2.15 -18.18
N PRO A 49 26.08 2.92 -17.27
CA PRO A 49 25.00 2.39 -16.44
C PRO A 49 23.88 1.84 -17.31
N PRO A 50 23.28 0.68 -16.94
CA PRO A 50 22.20 0.09 -17.72
C PRO A 50 21.03 1.07 -17.80
N VAL A 51 20.60 1.37 -19.02
CA VAL A 51 19.43 2.22 -19.29
C VAL A 51 18.21 1.49 -18.78
N LYS A 52 17.63 1.96 -17.66
CA LYS A 52 16.39 1.40 -17.13
C LYS A 52 15.23 1.77 -18.06
N PRO A 53 14.40 0.81 -18.50
CA PRO A 53 13.22 1.12 -19.30
C PRO A 53 12.30 2.07 -18.53
N ARG A 54 11.72 3.04 -19.24
CA ARG A 54 10.78 3.99 -18.66
C ARG A 54 9.48 3.26 -18.33
N LYS A 55 9.01 3.40 -17.09
CA LYS A 55 7.75 2.82 -16.65
C LYS A 55 6.55 3.67 -17.10
N VAL A 56 5.43 3.01 -17.37
CA VAL A 56 4.16 3.64 -17.74
C VAL A 56 3.28 3.77 -16.48
N ASP A 57 2.71 4.95 -16.26
CA ASP A 57 1.78 5.17 -15.15
C ASP A 57 0.39 4.57 -15.47
N LEU A 58 -0.09 3.65 -14.63
CA LEU A 58 -1.42 3.08 -14.68
C LEU A 58 -2.17 3.49 -13.41
N VAL A 59 -3.18 4.35 -13.54
CA VAL A 59 -3.95 4.86 -12.40
C VAL A 59 -5.40 4.39 -12.50
N LEU A 60 -5.87 3.66 -11.50
CA LEU A 60 -7.25 3.18 -11.43
C LEU A 60 -8.03 3.95 -10.37
N TYR A 61 -9.06 4.68 -10.81
CA TYR A 61 -10.04 5.33 -9.96
C TYR A 61 -11.18 4.35 -9.70
N TYR A 62 -11.42 3.99 -8.44
CA TYR A 62 -12.40 2.95 -8.08
C TYR A 62 -13.25 3.35 -6.88
N GLU A 63 -14.50 2.92 -6.86
CA GLU A 63 -15.38 3.08 -5.71
C GLU A 63 -15.34 1.88 -4.77
N SER A 64 -15.22 2.14 -3.46
CA SER A 64 -15.05 1.07 -2.46
C SER A 64 -16.28 0.16 -2.29
N LEU A 65 -17.47 0.60 -2.70
CA LEU A 65 -18.71 -0.20 -2.68
C LEU A 65 -19.21 -0.58 -4.09
N CYS A 66 -18.44 -0.29 -5.14
CA CYS A 66 -18.82 -0.58 -6.51
C CYS A 66 -18.52 -2.06 -6.83
N PRO A 67 -19.54 -2.90 -7.09
CA PRO A 67 -19.35 -4.33 -7.36
C PRO A 67 -18.50 -4.57 -8.61
N ALA A 68 -18.77 -3.84 -9.70
CA ALA A 68 -17.99 -3.93 -10.94
C ALA A 68 -16.52 -3.55 -10.75
N CYS A 69 -16.24 -2.61 -9.85
CA CYS A 69 -14.88 -2.18 -9.53
C CYS A 69 -14.14 -3.27 -8.75
N ALA A 70 -14.82 -3.93 -7.80
CA ALA A 70 -14.28 -5.08 -7.09
C ALA A 70 -14.02 -6.26 -8.05
N ASP A 71 -14.95 -6.54 -8.96
CA ASP A 71 -14.80 -7.57 -9.98
C ASP A 71 -13.62 -7.28 -10.91
N PHE A 72 -13.48 -6.03 -11.38
CA PHE A 72 -12.34 -5.63 -12.20
C PHE A 72 -11.00 -5.79 -11.46
N ILE A 73 -10.93 -5.35 -10.20
CA ILE A 73 -9.70 -5.46 -9.40
C ILE A 73 -9.31 -6.93 -9.18
N THR A 74 -10.29 -7.77 -8.85
CA THR A 74 -10.05 -9.18 -8.49
C THR A 74 -9.84 -10.08 -9.69
N ASN A 75 -10.54 -9.85 -10.80
CA ASN A 75 -10.51 -10.75 -11.95
C ASN A 75 -9.63 -10.27 -13.08
N ASP A 76 -9.46 -8.95 -13.28
CA ASP A 76 -8.75 -8.41 -14.44
C ASP A 76 -7.44 -7.75 -14.07
N LEU A 77 -7.46 -6.83 -13.11
CA LEU A 77 -6.27 -6.11 -12.68
C LEU A 77 -5.23 -7.06 -12.08
N VAL A 78 -5.65 -8.11 -11.36
CA VAL A 78 -4.73 -9.10 -10.79
C VAL A 78 -3.82 -9.75 -11.86
N LYS A 79 -4.30 -9.89 -13.10
CA LYS A 79 -3.56 -10.48 -14.21
C LYS A 79 -2.35 -9.61 -14.61
N VAL A 80 -2.44 -8.30 -14.40
CA VAL A 80 -1.32 -7.36 -14.64
C VAL A 80 -0.16 -7.64 -13.67
N PHE A 81 -0.45 -8.09 -12.45
CA PHE A 81 0.56 -8.42 -11.45
C PHE A 81 1.15 -9.82 -11.60
N GLN A 82 0.40 -10.72 -12.24
CA GLN A 82 0.82 -12.10 -12.52
C GLN A 82 1.69 -12.22 -13.78
N THR A 83 1.85 -11.12 -14.52
CA THR A 83 2.64 -11.05 -15.75
C THR A 83 3.82 -10.10 -15.57
N ASP A 84 4.77 -10.11 -16.51
CA ASP A 84 5.93 -9.21 -16.52
C ASP A 84 5.55 -7.73 -16.69
N LEU A 85 4.26 -7.43 -16.93
CA LEU A 85 3.72 -6.07 -16.99
C LEU A 85 3.98 -5.29 -15.69
N ASN A 86 4.06 -5.96 -14.54
CA ASN A 86 4.40 -5.33 -13.25
C ASN A 86 5.80 -4.67 -13.23
N THR A 87 6.72 -5.09 -14.11
CA THR A 87 8.07 -4.54 -14.20
C THR A 87 8.12 -3.22 -14.97
N ILE A 88 7.14 -3.00 -15.85
CA ILE A 88 7.06 -1.85 -16.76
C ILE A 88 5.98 -0.84 -16.39
N VAL A 89 5.11 -1.13 -15.42
CA VAL A 89 4.08 -0.19 -14.96
C VAL A 89 4.36 0.37 -13.57
N ASN A 90 3.99 1.63 -13.37
CA ASN A 90 3.82 2.26 -12.07
C ASN A 90 2.32 2.30 -11.77
N PHE A 91 1.84 1.36 -10.97
CA PHE A 91 0.42 1.25 -10.67
C PHE A 91 0.00 2.09 -9.46
N ARG A 92 -1.12 2.80 -9.56
CA ARG A 92 -1.75 3.53 -8.43
C ARG A 92 -3.25 3.26 -8.37
N LEU A 93 -3.72 2.83 -7.21
CA LEU A 93 -5.15 2.78 -6.86
C LEU A 93 -5.57 4.10 -6.25
N VAL A 94 -6.67 4.63 -6.73
CA VAL A 94 -7.26 5.87 -6.27
C VAL A 94 -8.71 5.59 -5.85
N PRO A 95 -9.01 5.53 -4.54
CA PRO A 95 -10.38 5.36 -4.09
C PRO A 95 -11.16 6.64 -4.42
N TRP A 96 -11.93 6.58 -5.49
CA TRP A 96 -12.92 7.58 -5.86
C TRP A 96 -14.21 7.24 -5.12
N GLY A 97 -14.84 8.21 -4.48
CA GLY A 97 -16.02 7.92 -3.68
C GLY A 97 -16.28 9.05 -2.72
N GLY A 98 -17.28 9.85 -3.05
CA GLY A 98 -17.77 10.99 -2.27
C GLY A 98 -17.87 12.19 -3.18
N ASN A 99 -18.77 13.13 -2.89
CA ASN A 99 -18.84 14.37 -3.67
C ASN A 99 -17.66 15.26 -3.23
N ALA A 100 -16.46 14.96 -3.73
CA ALA A 100 -15.33 15.88 -3.64
C ALA A 100 -15.58 17.01 -4.64
N LYS A 101 -15.82 18.21 -4.13
CA LYS A 101 -16.06 19.42 -4.92
C LYS A 101 -14.96 20.43 -4.63
N VAL A 102 -14.47 21.10 -5.67
CA VAL A 102 -13.57 22.23 -5.50
C VAL A 102 -14.44 23.49 -5.35
N ILE A 103 -14.43 24.11 -4.18
CA ILE A 103 -15.12 25.36 -3.90
C ILE A 103 -14.05 26.41 -3.58
N ASN A 104 -13.90 27.43 -4.43
CA ASN A 104 -12.91 28.50 -4.27
C ASN A 104 -11.46 28.02 -4.08
N GLY A 105 -11.07 26.94 -4.76
CA GLY A 105 -9.73 26.34 -4.62
C GLY A 105 -9.55 25.45 -3.38
N THR A 106 -10.57 25.34 -2.53
CA THR A 106 -10.62 24.38 -1.42
C THR A 106 -11.32 23.11 -1.85
N ILE A 107 -10.69 21.97 -1.58
CA ILE A 107 -11.28 20.65 -1.84
C ILE A 107 -12.21 20.33 -0.66
N VAL A 108 -13.50 20.28 -0.94
CA VAL A 108 -14.56 19.94 0.01
C VAL A 108 -14.99 18.52 -0.28
N CYS A 109 -14.75 17.61 0.65
CA CYS A 109 -15.18 16.22 0.53
C CYS A 109 -16.48 16.02 1.30
N GLU A 110 -17.58 15.85 0.58
CA GLU A 110 -18.85 15.46 1.18
C GLU A 110 -18.86 13.95 1.38
N VAL A 111 -18.71 13.53 2.65
CA VAL A 111 -18.64 12.11 3.04
C VAL A 111 -20.05 11.61 3.36
N THR A 112 -20.87 11.41 2.34
CA THR A 112 -22.23 10.86 2.52
C THR A 112 -22.17 9.35 2.41
N PHE A 113 -21.74 8.67 3.48
CA PHE A 113 -21.60 7.21 3.46
C PHE A 113 -22.23 6.50 4.66
N PRO A 114 -23.01 5.43 4.42
CA PRO A 114 -23.60 4.63 5.48
C PRO A 114 -22.64 3.59 6.10
N SER A 115 -21.40 3.45 5.58
CA SER A 115 -20.46 2.41 6.03
C SER A 115 -19.10 2.97 6.49
N PRO A 116 -18.48 2.40 7.55
CA PRO A 116 -17.16 2.83 8.05
C PRO A 116 -16.02 2.68 7.03
N ILE A 117 -16.13 1.70 6.14
CA ILE A 117 -15.13 1.42 5.10
C ILE A 117 -15.08 2.58 4.08
N LEU A 118 -16.23 3.13 3.69
CA LEU A 118 -16.26 4.27 2.77
C LEU A 118 -15.83 5.58 3.41
N PHE A 119 -16.05 5.71 4.72
CA PHE A 119 -15.52 6.82 5.47
C PHE A 119 -13.99 6.85 5.36
N LEU A 120 -13.31 5.75 5.68
CA LEU A 120 -11.84 5.71 5.62
C LEU A 120 -11.28 5.92 4.20
N SER A 121 -11.91 5.35 3.17
CA SER A 121 -11.45 5.52 1.79
C SER A 121 -11.65 6.95 1.27
N GLY A 122 -12.78 7.58 1.60
CA GLY A 122 -13.04 8.99 1.27
C GLY A 122 -12.10 9.95 2.01
N PHE A 123 -11.84 9.71 3.30
CA PHE A 123 -10.90 10.52 4.08
C PHE A 123 -9.46 10.39 3.56
N GLN A 124 -8.96 9.17 3.32
CA GLN A 124 -7.60 8.95 2.82
C GLN A 124 -7.36 9.63 1.47
N HIS A 125 -8.38 9.67 0.59
CA HIS A 125 -8.25 10.36 -0.68
C HIS A 125 -8.32 11.87 -0.52
N CYS A 126 -9.25 12.38 0.29
CA CYS A 126 -9.37 13.81 0.57
C CYS A 126 -8.09 14.39 1.18
N TYR A 127 -7.50 13.70 2.17
CA TYR A 127 -6.23 14.07 2.77
C TYR A 127 -5.05 14.04 1.78
N ARG A 128 -5.13 13.25 0.72
CA ARG A 128 -4.06 13.16 -0.27
C ARG A 128 -4.05 14.31 -1.28
N PHE A 129 -5.13 15.08 -1.36
CA PHE A 129 -5.19 16.28 -2.20
C PHE A 129 -4.91 17.59 -1.44
N HIS A 130 -4.66 17.52 -0.13
CA HIS A 130 -4.25 18.65 0.70
C HIS A 130 -2.71 18.68 0.84
#